data_AF-Q84IU2-F1
#
_entry.id   AF-Q84IU2-F1
#
_cell.length_a   1.000
_cell.length_b   1.000
_cell.length_c   1.000
_cell.angle_alpha   90.00
_cell.angle_beta   90.00
_cell.angle_gamma   90.00
#
_symmetry.space_group_name_H-M   'P 1'
#
loop_
_entity.id
_entity.type
_entity.pdbx_description
1 polymer ?
#
loop_
_entity_poly.entity_id
_entity_poly.type
_entity_poly.pdbx_seq_one_letter_code
_entity_poly.pdbx_strand_id
1 'polypeptide(L)'
;LTIVEGFALLSVPSSFVQNEIERHLRTPITDALSRRLGHEIQLGVRIAPPQSDDDNALPQDSTFAPSDTFTTTDAFSPPDENGSDKDADEADEVGGQPAWPTYFTERPSNNDSATAGGTSLNRRYTFDTFVIGASNRFAHAATLAIAEAPARAYNPLFIWGESGLGKTHLLHAAGNYAQRLFPGMRVKYVS
;
A
#
# COMPACT_ATOMS: atom_id res chain seq x y z
N LEU A 1 -2.43 3.08 26.49
CA LEU A 1 -1.61 4.30 26.33
C LEU A 1 -0.19 3.93 26.72
N THR A 2 0.73 3.98 25.78
CA THR A 2 2.16 3.74 26.03
C THR A 2 2.89 5.05 25.74
N ILE A 3 3.78 5.47 26.64
CA ILE A 3 4.52 6.73 26.51
C ILE A 3 6.00 6.39 26.42
N VAL A 4 6.67 6.83 25.36
CA VAL A 4 8.10 6.60 25.11
C VAL A 4 8.70 7.89 24.57
N GLU A 5 9.71 8.44 25.25
CA GLU A 5 10.55 9.56 24.76
C GLU A 5 9.77 10.76 24.16
N GLY A 6 8.71 11.22 24.83
CA GLY A 6 7.89 12.36 24.35
C GLY A 6 6.85 11.98 23.29
N PHE A 7 6.70 10.70 22.98
CA PHE A 7 5.64 10.18 22.11
C PHE A 7 4.62 9.38 22.92
N ALA A 8 3.35 9.76 22.84
CA ALA A 8 2.22 9.06 23.45
C ALA A 8 1.47 8.27 22.38
N LEU A 9 1.39 6.95 22.55
CA LEU A 9 0.69 6.06 21.64
C LEU A 9 -0.62 5.56 22.26
N LEU A 10 -1.75 5.90 21.61
CA LEU A 10 -3.10 5.53 22.02
C LEU A 10 -3.66 4.43 21.10
N SER A 11 -3.95 3.27 21.67
CA SER A 11 -4.69 2.21 20.96
C SER A 11 -6.19 2.47 21.09
N VAL A 12 -6.91 2.44 19.97
CA VAL A 12 -8.36 2.68 19.91
C VAL A 12 -9.08 1.51 19.24
N PRO A 13 -10.36 1.25 19.56
CA PRO A 13 -11.08 0.08 19.08
C PRO A 13 -11.53 0.18 17.61
N SER A 14 -11.60 1.38 17.03
CA SER A 14 -12.09 1.58 15.66
C SER A 14 -11.46 2.78 14.97
N SER A 15 -11.49 2.77 13.64
CA SER A 15 -11.05 3.89 12.79
C SER A 15 -11.91 5.14 12.98
N PHE A 16 -13.18 4.98 13.34
CA PHE A 16 -14.05 6.09 13.68
C PHE A 16 -13.52 6.84 14.91
N VAL A 17 -13.20 6.10 15.99
CA VAL A 17 -12.63 6.66 17.21
C VAL A 17 -11.24 7.25 16.94
N GLN A 18 -10.45 6.62 16.09
CA GLN A 18 -9.18 7.18 15.63
C GLN A 18 -9.38 8.55 14.97
N ASN A 19 -10.26 8.64 13.97
CA ASN A 19 -10.49 9.86 13.21
C ASN A 19 -11.07 10.98 14.08
N GLU A 20 -11.96 10.66 15.02
CA GLU A 20 -12.51 11.64 15.96
C GLU A 20 -11.41 12.18 16.89
N ILE A 21 -10.50 11.31 17.35
CA ILE A 21 -9.38 11.72 18.20
C ILE A 21 -8.38 12.57 17.42
N GLU A 22 -8.04 12.16 16.19
CA GLU A 22 -7.09 12.90 15.35
C GLU A 22 -7.61 14.28 14.95
N ARG A 23 -8.92 14.40 14.67
CA ARG A 23 -9.52 15.66 14.21
C ARG A 23 -9.83 16.64 15.34
N HIS A 24 -10.41 16.17 16.44
CA HIS A 24 -10.97 17.07 17.45
C HIS A 24 -10.29 16.96 18.81
N LEU A 25 -9.80 15.78 19.18
CA LEU A 25 -9.26 15.55 20.53
C LEU A 25 -7.73 15.59 20.60
N ARG A 26 -7.03 15.72 19.47
CA ARG A 26 -5.57 15.78 19.42
C ARG A 26 -5.01 16.90 20.28
N THR A 27 -5.42 18.14 20.02
CA THR A 27 -4.95 19.32 20.74
C THR A 27 -5.22 19.25 22.24
N PRO A 28 -6.46 19.00 22.71
CA PRO A 28 -6.70 18.93 24.16
C PRO A 28 -5.97 17.78 24.85
N ILE A 29 -5.77 16.64 24.18
CA ILE A 29 -5.00 15.52 24.73
C ILE A 29 -3.51 15.87 24.81
N THR A 30 -2.93 16.42 23.73
CA THR A 30 -1.54 16.86 23.71
C THR A 30 -1.27 17.95 24.76
N ASP A 31 -2.14 18.94 24.90
CA ASP A 31 -1.99 20.01 25.91
C ASP A 31 -2.11 19.48 27.34
N ALA A 32 -3.02 18.54 27.58
CA ALA A 32 -3.16 17.89 28.88
C ALA A 32 -1.94 17.05 29.25
N LEU A 33 -1.42 16.26 28.29
CA LEU A 33 -0.23 15.43 28.49
C LEU A 33 1.01 16.28 28.67
N SER A 34 1.20 17.31 27.84
CA SER A 34 2.39 18.17 27.89
C SER A 34 2.46 18.94 29.21
N ARG A 35 1.33 19.48 29.71
CA ARG A 35 1.29 20.13 31.03
C ARG A 35 1.64 19.18 32.17
N ARG A 36 1.22 17.92 32.08
CA ARG A 36 1.41 16.96 33.17
C ARG A 36 2.80 16.32 33.16
N LEU A 37 3.44 16.24 32.01
CA LEU A 37 4.73 15.59 31.81
C LEU A 37 5.89 16.60 31.65
N GLY A 38 5.59 17.90 31.54
CA GLY A 38 6.58 18.98 31.58
C GLY A 38 7.40 19.15 30.30
N HIS A 39 7.03 18.47 29.23
CA HIS A 39 7.63 18.56 27.90
C HIS A 39 6.56 18.36 26.83
N GLU A 40 6.82 18.81 25.61
CA GLU A 40 5.91 18.64 24.48
C GLU A 40 5.76 17.16 24.12
N ILE A 41 4.52 16.70 23.96
CA ILE A 41 4.21 15.30 23.64
C ILE A 41 3.49 15.18 22.31
N GLN A 42 4.04 14.36 21.43
CA GLN A 42 3.42 13.99 20.16
C GLN A 42 2.48 12.80 20.37
N LEU A 43 1.23 12.93 19.93
CA LEU A 43 0.21 11.90 20.04
C LEU A 43 0.12 11.10 18.74
N GLY A 44 0.36 9.79 18.81
CA GLY A 44 0.04 8.82 17.76
C GLY A 44 -1.17 7.98 18.16
N VAL A 45 -2.09 7.76 17.22
CA VAL A 45 -3.26 6.91 17.41
C VAL A 45 -3.15 5.69 16.49
N ARG A 46 -3.39 4.49 17.02
CA ARG A 46 -3.46 3.26 16.23
C ARG A 46 -4.71 2.46 16.56
N ILE A 47 -5.22 1.73 15.59
CA ILE A 47 -6.32 0.78 15.82
C ILE A 47 -5.74 -0.48 16.46
N ALA A 48 -6.35 -0.95 17.55
CA ALA A 48 -6.01 -2.23 18.12
C ALA A 48 -6.37 -3.35 17.13
N PRO A 49 -5.52 -4.37 16.93
CA PRO A 49 -5.91 -5.52 16.12
C PRO A 49 -7.20 -6.10 16.71
N PRO A 50 -8.19 -6.47 15.86
CA PRO A 50 -9.42 -7.06 16.35
C PRO A 50 -9.04 -8.30 17.16
N GLN A 51 -9.40 -8.31 18.44
CA GLN A 51 -9.28 -9.52 19.25
C GLN A 51 -10.27 -10.51 18.64
N SER A 52 -9.75 -11.54 17.99
CA SER A 52 -10.56 -12.65 17.52
C SER A 52 -11.04 -13.40 18.76
N ASP A 53 -12.22 -13.02 19.24
CA ASP A 53 -13.01 -13.88 20.10
C ASP A 53 -13.42 -15.07 19.22
N ASP A 54 -12.61 -16.13 19.29
CA ASP A 54 -12.97 -17.46 18.79
C ASP A 54 -14.19 -17.93 19.58
N ASP A 55 -15.39 -17.65 19.09
CA ASP A 55 -16.60 -18.37 19.46
C ASP A 55 -17.70 -18.19 18.38
N ASN A 56 -17.69 -19.15 17.46
CA ASN A 56 -18.86 -19.89 16.97
C ASN A 56 -19.98 -19.19 16.16
N ALA A 57 -20.35 -19.88 15.07
CA ALA A 57 -21.62 -19.86 14.34
C ALA A 57 -21.89 -18.76 13.28
N LEU A 58 -21.56 -19.11 12.02
CA LEU A 58 -22.47 -18.90 10.89
C LEU A 58 -23.76 -19.73 11.15
N PRO A 59 -24.97 -19.40 10.61
CA PRO A 59 -25.10 -19.01 9.20
C PRO A 59 -26.33 -18.14 8.79
N GLN A 60 -26.30 -17.76 7.50
CA GLN A 60 -27.44 -17.56 6.57
C GLN A 60 -28.11 -16.17 6.41
N ASP A 61 -27.91 -15.67 5.19
CA ASP A 61 -28.92 -15.27 4.20
C ASP A 61 -29.45 -13.83 4.15
N SER A 62 -29.76 -13.45 2.92
CA SER A 62 -30.67 -12.38 2.48
C SER A 62 -30.06 -11.05 2.01
N THR A 63 -29.86 -11.03 0.69
CA THR A 63 -30.47 -10.05 -0.25
C THR A 63 -29.70 -8.74 -0.50
N PHE A 64 -28.86 -8.79 -1.54
CA PHE A 64 -28.51 -7.63 -2.36
C PHE A 64 -29.68 -7.24 -3.27
N ALA A 65 -30.07 -5.97 -3.23
CA ALA A 65 -30.68 -5.28 -4.36
C ALA A 65 -29.76 -4.10 -4.72
N PRO A 66 -29.06 -4.10 -5.87
CA PRO A 66 -28.36 -2.90 -6.32
C PRO A 66 -29.33 -2.03 -7.12
N SER A 67 -29.62 -0.83 -6.62
CA SER A 67 -30.16 0.23 -7.47
C SER A 67 -29.07 0.72 -8.40
N ASP A 68 -29.36 0.63 -9.68
CA ASP A 68 -28.72 1.36 -10.76
C ASP A 68 -28.54 2.83 -10.39
N THR A 69 -27.38 3.41 -10.70
CA THR A 69 -27.27 4.58 -11.60
C THR A 69 -25.79 4.91 -11.77
N PHE A 70 -25.28 4.56 -12.95
CA PHE A 70 -24.04 5.04 -13.52
C PHE A 70 -24.26 6.46 -14.04
N THR A 71 -23.34 7.39 -13.79
CA THR A 71 -23.20 8.57 -14.66
C THR A 71 -21.73 8.76 -15.00
N THR A 72 -21.48 8.50 -16.28
CA THR A 72 -20.26 8.77 -17.04
C THR A 72 -20.04 10.26 -17.24
N THR A 73 -18.82 10.75 -17.03
CA THR A 73 -18.22 11.90 -17.74
C THR A 73 -16.71 11.72 -17.59
N ASP A 74 -16.02 11.02 -18.46
CA ASP A 74 -15.52 11.40 -19.79
C ASP A 74 -14.48 12.55 -19.78
N ALA A 75 -13.30 12.20 -20.29
CA ALA A 75 -12.21 12.98 -20.88
C ALA A 75 -11.59 14.18 -20.11
N PHE A 76 -10.25 14.17 -19.94
CA PHE A 76 -9.38 15.01 -20.78
C PHE A 76 -7.89 14.67 -20.61
N SER A 77 -7.18 14.65 -21.74
CA SER A 77 -5.77 14.38 -21.97
C SER A 77 -4.80 15.43 -21.37
N PRO A 78 -3.51 15.09 -21.18
CA PRO A 78 -2.48 16.06 -20.82
C PRO A 78 -1.93 16.79 -22.07
N PRO A 79 -1.48 18.06 -21.96
CA PRO A 79 -0.59 18.65 -22.93
C PRO A 79 0.87 18.56 -22.45
N ASP A 80 1.71 18.09 -23.38
CA ASP A 80 3.16 18.28 -23.38
C ASP A 80 3.51 19.78 -23.42
N GLU A 81 4.68 20.15 -22.89
CA GLU A 81 5.75 20.89 -23.60
C GLU A 81 6.71 21.63 -22.63
N ASN A 82 7.91 21.05 -22.52
CA ASN A 82 9.23 21.66 -22.76
C ASN A 82 9.51 23.11 -22.30
N GLY A 83 10.53 23.27 -21.44
CA GLY A 83 11.16 24.55 -21.12
C GLY A 83 12.54 24.34 -20.47
N SER A 84 13.55 24.88 -21.14
CA SER A 84 15.00 24.65 -21.04
C SER A 84 15.72 25.34 -19.87
N ASP A 85 16.89 24.78 -19.56
CA ASP A 85 18.14 25.40 -19.05
C ASP A 85 18.16 26.10 -17.67
N LYS A 86 19.05 25.63 -16.77
CA LYS A 86 20.24 26.38 -16.30
C LYS A 86 21.03 25.68 -15.19
N ASP A 87 22.30 26.07 -15.17
CA ASP A 87 23.48 25.49 -14.52
C ASP A 87 23.59 25.58 -12.98
N ALA A 88 24.44 24.67 -12.48
CA ALA A 88 25.46 24.80 -11.42
C ALA A 88 25.09 24.99 -9.93
N ASP A 89 25.55 23.99 -9.18
CA ASP A 89 26.34 23.99 -7.93
C ASP A 89 25.76 24.38 -6.55
N GLU A 90 26.24 23.54 -5.61
CA GLU A 90 26.51 23.73 -4.18
C GLU A 90 25.37 23.59 -3.14
N ALA A 91 25.40 22.41 -2.52
CA ALA A 91 25.08 22.00 -1.15
C ALA A 91 24.26 22.90 -0.20
N ASP A 92 23.25 22.29 0.45
CA ASP A 92 23.21 22.35 1.91
C ASP A 92 22.57 21.08 2.50
N GLU A 93 23.29 20.47 3.44
CA GLU A 93 22.86 19.33 4.23
C GLU A 93 21.90 19.80 5.33
N VAL A 94 20.66 19.30 5.33
CA VAL A 94 19.89 19.21 6.57
C VAL A 94 19.23 17.85 6.65
N GLY A 95 19.77 17.03 7.55
CA GLY A 95 19.36 15.66 7.81
C GLY A 95 17.93 15.55 8.34
N GLY A 96 17.27 14.49 7.90
CA GLY A 96 15.94 14.10 8.34
C GLY A 96 15.39 12.99 7.45
N GLN A 97 16.07 11.84 7.41
CA GLN A 97 15.46 10.66 6.78
C GLN A 97 14.17 10.33 7.54
N PRO A 98 13.00 10.25 6.88
CA PRO A 98 11.85 9.63 7.50
C PRO A 98 12.20 8.17 7.74
N ALA A 99 12.10 7.73 9.00
CA ALA A 99 12.41 6.38 9.46
C ALA A 99 11.40 5.36 8.91
N TRP A 100 11.46 5.11 7.61
CA TRP A 100 10.99 3.87 7.03
C TRP A 100 12.10 2.84 7.25
N PRO A 101 11.80 1.63 7.76
CA PRO A 101 12.81 0.60 7.90
C PRO A 101 13.50 0.40 6.54
N THR A 102 14.83 0.43 6.52
CA THR A 102 15.69 0.43 5.33
C THR A 102 15.80 -0.93 4.65
N TYR A 103 14.75 -1.76 4.70
CA TYR A 103 14.76 -3.10 4.10
C TYR A 103 14.91 -3.08 2.57
N PHE A 104 14.81 -1.92 1.93
CA PHE A 104 14.95 -1.74 0.48
C PHE A 104 16.21 -0.98 0.02
N THR A 105 17.03 -0.42 0.93
CA THR A 105 18.10 0.51 0.53
C THR A 105 19.44 -0.18 0.23
N GLU A 106 19.60 -1.46 0.56
CA GLU A 106 20.76 -2.23 0.11
C GLU A 106 20.49 -2.84 -1.27
N ARG A 107 21.05 -2.21 -2.29
CA ARG A 107 21.22 -2.83 -3.60
C ARG A 107 22.53 -3.63 -3.57
N PRO A 108 22.51 -4.96 -3.41
CA PRO A 108 23.74 -5.73 -3.55
C PRO A 108 24.19 -5.61 -5.02
N SER A 109 25.33 -4.96 -5.22
CA SER A 109 26.07 -4.96 -6.47
C SER A 109 26.78 -6.30 -6.64
N ASN A 110 26.03 -7.35 -6.97
CA ASN A 110 26.62 -8.63 -7.34
C ASN A 110 26.24 -9.01 -8.77
N ASN A 111 27.29 -9.02 -9.59
CA ASN A 111 27.34 -9.47 -10.96
C ASN A 111 27.34 -11.01 -10.97
N ASP A 112 26.26 -11.64 -10.49
CA ASP A 112 26.10 -13.10 -10.48
C ASP A 112 25.06 -13.51 -11.51
N SER A 113 25.53 -13.64 -12.75
CA SER A 113 24.86 -14.38 -13.81
C SER A 113 25.00 -15.88 -13.55
N ALA A 114 24.38 -16.43 -12.50
CA ALA A 114 24.24 -17.88 -12.35
C ALA A 114 23.23 -18.26 -11.26
N THR A 115 22.30 -19.14 -11.62
CA THR A 115 21.30 -19.81 -10.77
C THR A 115 20.00 -19.04 -10.56
N ALA A 116 19.18 -19.04 -11.62
CA ALA A 116 17.73 -18.80 -11.54
C ALA A 116 17.01 -19.93 -10.76
N GLY A 117 17.39 -20.12 -9.50
CA GLY A 117 16.85 -21.13 -8.58
C GLY A 117 16.02 -20.54 -7.45
N GLY A 118 15.65 -19.26 -7.52
CA GLY A 118 14.76 -18.61 -6.56
C GLY A 118 13.36 -18.46 -7.14
N THR A 119 12.42 -19.28 -6.67
CA THR A 119 10.95 -19.17 -6.85
C THR A 119 10.52 -18.35 -8.07
N SER A 120 10.79 -18.92 -9.25
CA SER A 120 10.39 -18.34 -10.54
C SER A 120 8.89 -18.10 -10.57
N LEU A 121 8.49 -17.00 -11.21
CA LEU A 121 7.09 -16.74 -11.55
C LEU A 121 6.53 -17.94 -12.34
N ASN A 122 5.31 -18.37 -12.00
CA ASN A 122 4.63 -19.39 -12.76
C ASN A 122 4.06 -18.78 -14.05
N ARG A 123 4.58 -19.19 -15.21
CA ARG A 123 4.18 -18.65 -16.52
C ARG A 123 2.73 -18.92 -16.91
N ARG A 124 2.03 -19.83 -16.20
CA ARG A 124 0.60 -20.13 -16.44
C ARG A 124 -0.34 -19.05 -15.88
N TYR A 125 0.13 -18.27 -14.91
CA TYR A 125 -0.64 -17.19 -14.30
C TYR A 125 -0.35 -15.89 -15.04
N THR A 126 -1.19 -15.55 -16.00
CA THR A 126 -1.14 -14.30 -16.78
C THR A 126 -2.46 -13.56 -16.64
N PHE A 127 -2.50 -12.27 -17.00
CA PHE A 127 -3.76 -11.52 -17.00
C PHE A 127 -4.77 -12.12 -17.97
N ASP A 128 -4.32 -12.64 -19.12
CA ASP A 128 -5.17 -13.27 -20.14
C ASP A 128 -5.93 -14.50 -19.61
N THR A 129 -5.36 -15.24 -18.65
CA THR A 129 -5.98 -16.43 -18.06
C THR A 129 -6.79 -16.12 -16.80
N PHE A 130 -6.83 -14.87 -16.36
CA PHE A 130 -7.58 -14.45 -15.19
C PHE A 130 -9.02 -14.05 -15.58
N VAL A 131 -10.02 -14.68 -14.95
CA VAL A 131 -11.42 -14.38 -15.23
C VAL A 131 -11.84 -13.10 -14.49
N ILE A 132 -12.17 -12.06 -15.25
CA ILE A 132 -12.59 -10.77 -14.71
C ILE A 132 -14.10 -10.77 -14.45
N GLY A 133 -14.50 -10.42 -13.23
CA GLY A 133 -15.88 -10.23 -12.81
C GLY A 133 -16.04 -8.95 -11.99
N ALA A 134 -17.29 -8.58 -11.66
CA ALA A 134 -17.57 -7.34 -10.91
C ALA A 134 -16.80 -7.26 -9.57
N SER A 135 -16.68 -8.38 -8.87
CA SER A 135 -16.01 -8.46 -7.56
C SER A 135 -14.47 -8.36 -7.60
N ASN A 136 -13.85 -8.68 -8.74
CA ASN A 136 -12.38 -8.72 -8.88
C ASN A 136 -11.83 -7.70 -9.89
N ARG A 137 -12.71 -6.98 -10.61
CA ARG A 137 -12.34 -6.01 -11.63
C ARG A 137 -11.40 -4.93 -11.10
N PHE A 138 -11.68 -4.42 -9.90
CA PHE A 138 -10.83 -3.40 -9.27
C PHE A 138 -9.43 -3.94 -8.95
N ALA A 139 -9.34 -5.13 -8.34
CA ALA A 139 -8.06 -5.76 -8.03
C ALA A 139 -7.26 -6.06 -9.31
N HIS A 140 -7.93 -6.56 -10.36
CA HIS A 140 -7.31 -6.78 -11.67
C HIS A 140 -6.77 -5.47 -12.26
N ALA A 141 -7.57 -4.41 -12.30
CA ALA A 141 -7.17 -3.12 -12.85
C ALA A 141 -6.00 -2.49 -12.08
N ALA A 142 -6.04 -2.52 -10.74
CA ALA A 142 -4.95 -2.02 -9.91
C ALA A 142 -3.66 -2.81 -10.16
N THR A 143 -3.76 -4.14 -10.27
CA THR A 143 -2.61 -5.01 -10.53
C THR A 143 -2.02 -4.75 -11.92
N LEU A 144 -2.87 -4.54 -12.93
CA LEU A 144 -2.43 -4.20 -14.28
C LEU A 144 -1.70 -2.85 -14.31
N ALA A 145 -2.26 -1.84 -13.64
CA ALA A 145 -1.66 -0.51 -13.57
C ALA A 145 -0.24 -0.52 -12.95
N ILE A 146 -0.01 -1.31 -11.89
CA ILE A 146 1.35 -1.43 -11.33
C ILE A 146 2.32 -2.18 -12.25
N ALA A 147 1.81 -3.07 -13.10
CA ALA A 147 2.64 -3.85 -14.01
C ALA A 147 3.02 -3.03 -15.25
N GLU A 148 2.13 -2.13 -15.70
CA GLU A 148 2.38 -1.17 -16.79
C GLU A 148 3.24 0.02 -16.34
N ALA A 149 3.03 0.53 -15.13
CA ALA A 149 3.76 1.67 -14.59
C ALA A 149 4.27 1.39 -13.16
N PRO A 150 5.31 0.54 -13.02
CA PRO A 150 5.87 0.19 -11.71
C PRO A 150 6.29 1.43 -10.93
N ALA A 151 6.00 1.44 -9.63
CA ALA A 151 6.25 2.54 -8.69
C ALA A 151 5.56 3.89 -9.00
N ARG A 152 4.83 4.03 -10.11
CA ARG A 152 4.11 5.25 -10.48
C ARG A 152 2.61 5.18 -10.20
N ALA A 153 1.98 4.05 -10.49
CA ALA A 153 0.56 3.87 -10.24
C ALA A 153 0.27 3.76 -8.74
N TYR A 154 0.87 2.76 -8.09
CA TYR A 154 0.74 2.52 -6.65
C TYR A 154 2.04 1.92 -6.11
N ASN A 155 2.46 2.36 -4.93
CA ASN A 155 3.56 1.76 -4.18
C ASN A 155 3.38 2.01 -2.68
N PRO A 156 3.06 1.00 -1.86
CA PRO A 156 2.86 -0.42 -2.21
C PRO A 156 1.46 -0.73 -2.78
N LEU A 157 1.33 -1.86 -3.49
CA LEU A 157 0.04 -2.48 -3.81
C LEU A 157 -0.26 -3.59 -2.79
N PHE A 158 -1.44 -3.53 -2.16
CA PHE A 158 -1.90 -4.55 -1.23
C PHE A 158 -3.22 -5.16 -1.70
N ILE A 159 -3.22 -6.48 -1.94
CA ILE A 159 -4.40 -7.24 -2.37
C ILE A 159 -4.83 -8.18 -1.25
N TRP A 160 -6.08 -8.10 -0.82
CA TRP A 160 -6.65 -8.92 0.24
C TRP A 160 -7.97 -9.60 -0.21
N GLY A 161 -8.36 -10.65 0.49
CA GLY A 161 -9.59 -11.40 0.22
C GLY A 161 -9.48 -12.86 0.67
N GLU A 162 -10.61 -13.57 0.69
CA GLU A 162 -10.68 -15.00 1.04
C GLU A 162 -9.79 -15.90 0.17
N SER A 163 -9.61 -17.14 0.60
CA SER A 163 -8.90 -18.15 -0.18
C SER A 163 -9.57 -18.36 -1.55
N GLY A 164 -8.78 -18.64 -2.58
CA GLY A 164 -9.31 -18.93 -3.93
C GLY A 164 -9.73 -17.73 -4.78
N LEU A 165 -9.70 -16.49 -4.26
CA LEU A 165 -10.08 -15.29 -5.05
C LEU A 165 -9.01 -14.78 -6.03
N GLY A 166 -7.92 -15.53 -6.23
CA GLY A 166 -6.93 -15.23 -7.26
C GLY A 166 -5.83 -14.24 -6.89
N LYS A 167 -5.62 -13.93 -5.60
CA LYS A 167 -4.51 -13.07 -5.12
C LYS A 167 -3.14 -13.49 -5.67
N THR A 168 -2.82 -14.78 -5.53
CA THR A 168 -1.58 -15.37 -6.04
C THR A 168 -1.51 -15.28 -7.56
N HIS A 169 -2.62 -15.53 -8.26
CA HIS A 169 -2.68 -15.42 -9.72
C HIS A 169 -2.35 -13.99 -10.17
N LEU A 170 -2.98 -12.98 -9.56
CA LEU A 170 -2.75 -11.57 -9.86
C LEU A 170 -1.29 -11.17 -9.64
N LEU A 171 -0.68 -11.55 -8.52
CA LEU A 171 0.74 -11.25 -8.24
C LEU A 171 1.69 -11.88 -9.28
N HIS A 172 1.46 -13.13 -9.66
CA HIS A 172 2.25 -13.78 -10.71
C HIS A 172 2.01 -13.13 -12.08
N ALA A 173 0.76 -12.79 -12.41
CA ALA A 173 0.41 -12.13 -13.65
C ALA A 173 1.11 -10.76 -13.78
N ALA A 174 1.11 -9.96 -12.71
CA ALA A 174 1.82 -8.69 -12.65
C ALA A 174 3.32 -8.85 -12.97
N GLY A 175 3.97 -9.81 -12.30
CA GLY A 175 5.39 -10.07 -12.51
C GLY A 175 5.70 -10.56 -13.93
N ASN A 176 4.90 -11.48 -14.45
CA ASN A 176 5.06 -12.01 -15.81
C ASN A 176 4.85 -10.91 -16.85
N TYR A 177 3.86 -10.03 -16.64
CA TYR A 177 3.55 -8.93 -17.53
C TYR A 177 4.64 -7.85 -17.50
N ALA A 178 5.11 -7.47 -16.31
CA ALA A 178 6.20 -6.50 -16.15
C ALA A 178 7.51 -6.98 -16.80
N GLN A 179 7.85 -8.27 -16.69
CA GLN A 179 9.02 -8.83 -17.37
C GLN A 179 8.91 -8.80 -18.91
N ARG A 180 7.70 -8.92 -19.46
CA ARG A 180 7.47 -8.80 -20.91
C ARG A 180 7.59 -7.36 -21.38
N LEU A 181 7.04 -6.42 -20.62
CA LEU A 181 7.04 -5.00 -20.99
C LEU A 181 8.40 -4.33 -20.78
N PHE A 182 9.15 -4.76 -19.77
CA PHE A 182 10.46 -4.20 -19.41
C PHE A 182 11.54 -5.30 -19.43
N PRO A 183 12.11 -5.62 -20.61
CA PRO A 183 13.21 -6.58 -20.72
C PRO A 183 14.39 -6.17 -19.82
N GLY A 184 14.73 -7.01 -18.83
CA GLY A 184 15.78 -6.73 -17.85
C GLY A 184 15.28 -6.31 -16.47
N MET A 185 13.98 -6.11 -16.29
CA MET A 185 13.38 -5.88 -14.97
C MET A 185 13.55 -7.12 -14.08
N ARG A 186 14.15 -6.92 -12.90
CA ARG A 186 14.31 -7.97 -11.90
C ARG A 186 13.03 -8.10 -11.08
N VAL A 187 12.36 -9.23 -11.21
CA VAL A 187 11.15 -9.55 -10.43
C VAL A 187 11.45 -10.74 -9.52
N LYS A 188 11.06 -10.63 -8.25
CA LYS A 188 11.19 -11.68 -7.24
C LYS A 188 9.82 -11.96 -6.63
N TYR A 189 9.41 -13.23 -6.67
CA TYR A 189 8.22 -13.70 -5.97
C TYR A 189 8.64 -14.49 -4.73
N VAL A 190 7.97 -14.26 -3.60
CA VAL A 190 8.21 -14.93 -2.32
C VAL A 190 6.86 -15.33 -1.75
N SER A 191 6.77 -16.54 -1.21
CA SER A 191 5.57 -17.15 -0.62
C SER A 191 5.85 -17.70 0.76
#